data_AF-A0A0F9MDS9-F1
#
_entry.id   AF-A0A0F9MDS9-F1
#
_cell.length_a   1.000
_cell.length_b   1.000
_cell.length_c   1.000
_cell.angle_alpha   90.00
_cell.angle_beta   90.00
_cell.angle_gamma   90.00
#
_symmetry.space_group_name_H-M   'P 1'
#
loop_
_entity.id
_entity.type
_entity.pdbx_description
1 polymer ?
#
loop_
_entity_poly.entity_id
_entity_poly.type
_entity_poly.pdbx_seq_one_letter_code
_entity_poly.pdbx_strand_id
1 'polypeptide(L)'
;MRELQLHFAVADYLRRVLPAYIPWTHFPSGELRDKRTAAKLKHMGLAKGWPDFIVLTNPVIFIELKSDKGRMSQSQKDFAVLAQEAGHRYFVARDLPTIESALQKFGVKLAGVLA
;
A
#
# COMPACT_ATOMS: atom_id res chain seq x y z
N MET A 1 -16.79 -4.82 0.28
CA MET A 1 -16.48 -3.40 -0.03
C MET A 1 -15.85 -3.31 -1.43
N ARG A 2 -16.07 -2.24 -2.22
CA ARG A 2 -15.31 -2.08 -3.48
C ARG A 2 -13.87 -1.66 -3.16
N GLU A 3 -12.91 -2.08 -3.98
CA GLU A 3 -11.48 -1.78 -3.74
C GLU A 3 -11.19 -0.28 -3.64
N LEU A 4 -11.87 0.55 -4.44
CA LEU A 4 -11.76 2.01 -4.37
C LEU A 4 -12.28 2.59 -3.03
N GLN A 5 -13.36 2.04 -2.48
CA GLN A 5 -13.85 2.48 -1.16
C GLN A 5 -12.86 2.12 -0.06
N LEU A 6 -12.20 0.95 -0.18
CA LEU A 6 -11.16 0.55 0.75
C LEU A 6 -9.94 1.47 0.65
N HIS A 7 -9.54 1.91 -0.56
CA HIS A 7 -8.47 2.88 -0.74
C HIS A 7 -8.73 4.17 0.04
N PHE A 8 -9.94 4.74 -0.09
CA PHE A 8 -10.30 5.96 0.63
C PHE A 8 -10.31 5.73 2.14
N ALA A 9 -10.92 4.64 2.61
CA ALA A 9 -10.97 4.30 4.02
C ALA A 9 -9.56 4.12 4.62
N VAL A 10 -8.66 3.44 3.92
CA VAL A 10 -7.27 3.24 4.34
C VAL A 10 -6.52 4.56 4.35
N ALA A 11 -6.64 5.39 3.32
CA ALA A 11 -6.00 6.69 3.28
C ALA A 11 -6.46 7.59 4.45
N ASP A 12 -7.77 7.60 4.75
CA ASP A 12 -8.32 8.32 5.90
C ASP A 12 -7.82 7.76 7.23
N TYR A 13 -7.76 6.44 7.37
CA TYR A 13 -7.25 5.77 8.56
C TYR A 13 -5.77 6.10 8.80
N LEU A 14 -4.88 5.92 7.81
CA LEU A 14 -3.46 6.21 7.93
C LEU A 14 -3.20 7.68 8.30
N ARG A 15 -4.01 8.61 7.77
CA ARG A 15 -3.95 10.05 8.11
C ARG A 15 -4.23 10.32 9.59
N ARG A 16 -5.04 9.49 10.24
CA ARG A 16 -5.43 9.62 11.64
C ARG A 16 -4.48 8.91 12.60
N VAL A 17 -4.01 7.71 12.24
CA VAL A 17 -3.32 6.83 13.19
C VAL A 17 -1.80 6.85 13.08
N LEU A 18 -1.25 7.22 11.92
CA LEU A 18 0.20 7.32 11.81
C LEU A 18 0.67 8.63 12.48
N PRO A 19 1.70 8.58 13.34
CA PRO A 19 2.35 9.78 13.84
C PRO A 19 2.80 10.69 12.69
N ALA A 20 2.72 12.00 12.87
CA ALA A 20 3.07 12.98 11.84
C ALA A 20 4.51 12.86 11.30
N TYR A 21 5.42 12.26 12.08
CA TYR A 21 6.80 12.01 11.68
C TYR A 21 7.00 10.75 10.82
N ILE A 22 5.94 9.97 10.55
CA ILE A 22 5.98 8.80 9.66
C ILE A 22 5.35 9.20 8.32
N PRO A 23 6.17 9.52 7.29
CA PRO A 23 5.63 9.84 5.98
C PRO A 23 5.00 8.61 5.34
N TRP A 24 3.96 8.83 4.56
CA TRP A 24 3.32 7.79 3.77
C TRP A 24 2.65 8.38 2.54
N THR A 25 2.40 7.53 1.54
CA THR A 25 1.65 7.93 0.34
C THR A 25 0.90 6.74 -0.24
N HIS A 26 -0.21 7.03 -0.91
CA HIS A 26 -0.72 6.15 -1.95
C HIS A 26 0.21 6.23 -3.17
N PHE A 27 0.52 5.08 -3.79
CA PHE A 27 1.29 5.04 -5.04
C PHE A 27 0.35 4.74 -6.22
N PRO A 28 0.02 5.73 -7.07
CA PRO A 28 -1.08 5.64 -8.03
C PRO A 28 -0.69 4.89 -9.32
N SER A 29 0.08 3.80 -9.21
CA SER A 29 0.60 3.08 -10.38
C SER A 29 -0.48 2.38 -11.20
N GLY A 30 -1.63 2.04 -10.59
CA GLY A 30 -2.76 1.35 -11.22
C GLY A 30 -3.89 2.25 -11.75
N GLU A 31 -3.89 3.55 -11.43
CA GLU A 31 -4.97 4.47 -11.79
C GLU A 31 -5.19 4.64 -13.31
N LEU A 32 -6.45 4.83 -13.72
CA LEU A 32 -6.81 5.03 -15.12
C LEU A 32 -6.10 6.26 -15.69
N ARG A 33 -5.48 6.11 -16.86
CA ARG A 33 -4.79 7.18 -17.57
C ARG A 33 -4.80 6.93 -19.08
N ASP A 34 -4.60 7.99 -19.85
CA ASP A 34 -4.49 7.88 -21.30
C ASP A 34 -3.19 7.16 -21.72
N LYS A 35 -3.18 6.63 -22.95
CA LYS A 35 -2.06 5.84 -23.49
C LYS A 35 -0.75 6.62 -23.54
N ARG A 36 -0.79 7.93 -23.81
CA ARG A 36 0.41 8.78 -23.90
C ARG A 36 1.01 8.98 -22.51
N THR A 37 0.18 9.25 -21.51
CA THR A 37 0.61 9.35 -20.11
C THR A 37 1.17 8.02 -19.61
N ALA A 38 0.51 6.90 -19.89
CA ALA A 38 1.02 5.57 -19.53
C ALA A 38 2.41 5.29 -20.14
N ALA A 39 2.59 5.58 -21.44
CA ALA A 39 3.87 5.40 -22.11
C ALA A 39 4.95 6.30 -21.51
N LYS A 40 4.66 7.59 -21.28
CA LYS A 40 5.58 8.55 -20.65
C LYS A 40 6.03 8.05 -19.28
N LEU A 41 5.10 7.67 -18.39
CA LEU A 41 5.43 7.19 -17.05
C LEU A 41 6.28 5.92 -17.07
N LYS A 42 5.99 4.99 -17.98
CA LYS A 42 6.82 3.80 -18.17
C LYS A 42 8.26 4.16 -18.55
N HIS A 43 8.46 5.13 -19.46
CA HIS A 43 9.79 5.61 -19.83
C HIS A 43 10.49 6.35 -18.68
N MET A 44 9.73 6.99 -17.78
CA MET A 44 10.26 7.61 -16.56
C MET A 44 10.55 6.60 -15.44
N GLY A 45 10.34 5.30 -15.66
CA GLY A 45 10.65 4.25 -14.69
C GLY A 45 9.48 3.77 -13.83
N LEU A 46 8.24 4.15 -14.13
CA LEU A 46 7.07 3.56 -13.47
C LEU A 46 7.01 2.05 -13.77
N ALA A 47 7.38 1.24 -12.77
CA ALA A 47 7.32 -0.20 -12.86
C ALA A 47 5.93 -0.72 -12.46
N LYS A 48 5.54 -1.86 -13.04
CA LYS A 48 4.32 -2.58 -12.65
C LYS A 48 4.56 -3.31 -11.33
N GLY A 49 3.49 -3.58 -10.60
CA GLY A 49 3.53 -4.45 -9.42
C GLY A 49 3.84 -3.74 -8.10
N TRP A 50 4.13 -2.44 -8.13
CA TRP A 50 4.24 -1.65 -6.92
C TRP A 50 2.93 -1.68 -6.10
N PRO A 51 3.02 -1.63 -4.77
CA PRO A 51 1.89 -1.70 -3.85
C PRO A 51 1.09 -0.40 -3.83
N ASP A 52 -0.15 -0.47 -3.35
CA ASP A 52 -1.05 0.68 -3.29
C ASP A 52 -0.61 1.75 -2.28
N PHE A 53 -0.03 1.38 -1.13
CA PHE A 53 0.52 2.35 -0.17
C PHE A 53 1.94 2.01 0.25
N ILE A 54 2.69 3.08 0.50
CA ILE A 54 4.07 3.05 0.99
C ILE A 54 4.11 3.85 2.29
N VAL A 55 4.55 3.23 3.37
CA VAL A 55 4.73 3.85 4.69
C VAL A 55 6.22 3.83 5.02
N LEU A 56 6.83 5.00 5.16
CA LEU A 56 8.28 5.18 5.34
C LEU A 56 8.70 4.97 6.79
N THR A 57 8.70 3.70 7.20
CA THR A 57 9.31 3.19 8.43
C THR A 57 10.65 2.52 8.13
N ASN A 58 11.34 2.04 9.17
CA ASN A 58 12.50 1.16 9.02
C ASN A 58 12.26 -0.16 9.78
N PRO A 59 11.97 -1.27 9.08
CA PRO A 59 11.89 -1.40 7.61
C PRO A 59 10.65 -0.71 6.99
N VAL A 60 10.70 -0.38 5.69
CA VAL A 60 9.54 0.19 4.96
C VAL A 60 8.37 -0.78 5.00
N ILE A 61 7.15 -0.27 5.16
CA ILE A 61 5.92 -1.06 5.10
C ILE A 61 5.19 -0.77 3.80
N PHE A 62 4.95 -1.83 3.04
CA PHE A 62 4.19 -1.83 1.80
C PHE A 62 2.82 -2.47 2.03
N ILE A 63 1.77 -1.81 1.54
CA ILE A 63 0.38 -2.24 1.71
C ILE A 63 -0.25 -2.40 0.34
N GLU A 64 -0.71 -3.60 0.04
CA GLU A 64 -1.49 -3.91 -1.15
C GLU A 64 -2.94 -4.18 -0.76
N LEU A 65 -3.87 -3.51 -1.41
CA LEU A 65 -5.30 -3.65 -1.16
C LEU A 65 -5.92 -4.61 -2.16
N LYS A 66 -6.86 -5.42 -1.69
CA LYS A 66 -7.72 -6.23 -2.54
C LYS A 66 -9.16 -6.19 -2.06
N SER A 67 -10.10 -6.10 -3.00
CA SER A 67 -11.49 -6.52 -2.74
C SER A 67 -11.56 -7.98 -2.28
N ASP A 68 -12.68 -8.42 -1.70
CA ASP A 68 -12.85 -9.80 -1.19
C ASP A 68 -12.48 -10.90 -2.21
N LYS A 69 -12.76 -10.66 -3.49
CA LYS A 69 -12.45 -11.57 -4.60
C LYS A 69 -11.14 -11.21 -5.33
N GLY A 70 -10.55 -10.06 -5.04
CA GLY A 70 -9.34 -9.56 -5.68
C GLY A 70 -8.14 -10.46 -5.41
N ARG A 71 -7.34 -10.68 -6.45
CA ARG A 71 -6.10 -11.46 -6.41
C ARG A 71 -4.93 -10.59 -6.84
N MET A 72 -3.74 -10.88 -6.31
CA MET A 72 -2.51 -10.27 -6.78
C MET A 72 -2.17 -10.78 -8.18
N SER A 73 -1.76 -9.87 -9.05
CA SER A 73 -1.10 -10.20 -10.32
C SER A 73 0.27 -10.81 -10.08
N GLN A 74 0.87 -11.45 -11.09
CA GLN A 74 2.21 -12.01 -10.97
C GLN A 74 3.25 -10.94 -10.61
N SER A 75 3.25 -9.80 -11.29
CA SER A 75 4.18 -8.69 -10.99
C SER A 75 4.06 -8.15 -9.57
N GLN A 76 2.87 -8.18 -8.97
CA GLN A 76 2.68 -7.78 -7.56
C GLN A 76 3.28 -8.82 -6.61
N LYS A 77 3.16 -10.11 -6.93
CA LYS A 77 3.79 -11.18 -6.14
C LYS A 77 5.31 -11.08 -6.22
N ASP A 78 5.84 -10.84 -7.42
CA ASP A 78 7.29 -10.71 -7.63
C ASP A 78 7.85 -9.52 -6.84
N PHE A 79 7.18 -8.35 -6.87
CA PHE A 79 7.56 -7.21 -6.04
C PHE A 79 7.51 -7.54 -4.55
N ALA A 80 6.46 -8.22 -4.08
CA ALA A 80 6.31 -8.58 -2.66
C ALA A 80 7.49 -9.43 -2.18
N VAL A 81 7.89 -10.44 -2.97
CA VAL A 81 9.06 -11.29 -2.68
C VAL A 81 10.32 -10.45 -2.60
N LEU A 82 10.61 -9.63 -3.62
CA LEU A 82 11.82 -8.80 -3.65
C LEU A 82 11.88 -7.79 -2.50
N ALA A 83 10.74 -7.18 -2.14
CA ALA A 83 10.67 -6.25 -1.01
C ALA A 83 10.95 -6.97 0.32
N GLN A 84 10.41 -8.17 0.51
CA GLN A 84 10.64 -8.98 1.72
C GLN A 84 12.09 -9.48 1.80
N GLU A 85 12.67 -9.92 0.68
CA GLU A 85 14.09 -10.31 0.58
C GLU A 85 15.02 -9.13 0.87
N ALA A 86 14.64 -7.92 0.48
CA ALA A 86 15.33 -6.67 0.83
C ALA A 86 15.14 -6.26 2.32
N GLY A 87 14.42 -7.05 3.12
CA GLY A 87 14.21 -6.82 4.54
C GLY A 87 13.04 -5.90 4.87
N HIS A 88 12.25 -5.47 3.88
CA HIS A 88 11.05 -4.65 4.09
C HIS A 88 9.83 -5.48 4.50
N ARG A 89 8.78 -4.80 4.95
CA ARG A 89 7.49 -5.41 5.30
C ARG A 89 6.54 -5.26 4.12
N TYR A 90 5.81 -6.31 3.81
CA TYR A 90 4.76 -6.33 2.79
C TYR A 90 3.57 -7.10 3.34
N PHE A 91 2.36 -6.60 3.12
CA PHE A 91 1.15 -7.36 3.39
C PHE A 91 -0.01 -6.97 2.48
N VAL A 92 -0.95 -7.90 2.33
CA VAL A 92 -2.20 -7.68 1.60
C VAL A 92 -3.31 -7.47 2.61
N ALA A 93 -4.13 -6.44 2.41
CA ALA A 93 -5.29 -6.14 3.24
C ALA A 93 -6.59 -6.09 2.42
N ARG A 94 -7.69 -6.48 3.07
CA ARG A 94 -9.05 -6.47 2.51
C ARG A 94 -10.03 -5.64 3.33
N ASP A 95 -9.58 -5.18 4.50
CA ASP A 95 -10.34 -4.43 5.48
C ASP A 95 -9.39 -3.60 6.36
N LEU A 96 -9.94 -2.67 7.15
CA LEU A 96 -9.18 -1.83 8.06
C LEU A 96 -8.57 -2.60 9.26
N PRO A 97 -9.26 -3.57 9.90
CA PRO A 97 -8.66 -4.33 11.01
C PRO A 97 -7.37 -5.06 10.63
N THR A 98 -7.26 -5.56 9.40
CA THR A 98 -6.02 -6.17 8.88
C THR A 98 -4.89 -5.14 8.82
N ILE A 99 -5.18 -3.91 8.40
CA ILE A 99 -4.20 -2.80 8.35
C ILE A 99 -3.68 -2.50 9.75
N GLU A 100 -4.59 -2.27 10.69
CA GLU A 100 -4.24 -1.96 12.09
C GLU A 100 -3.39 -3.06 12.72
N SER A 101 -3.85 -4.30 12.61
CA SER A 101 -3.15 -5.47 13.16
C SER A 101 -1.74 -5.61 12.57
N ALA A 102 -1.58 -5.37 11.27
CA ALA A 102 -0.28 -5.43 10.61
C ALA A 102 0.66 -4.30 11.05
N LEU A 103 0.17 -3.05 11.11
CA LEU A 103 0.97 -1.91 11.59
C LEU A 103 1.46 -2.13 13.02
N GLN A 104 0.58 -2.59 13.92
CA GLN A 104 0.95 -2.92 15.30
C GLN A 104 1.95 -4.07 15.36
N LYS A 105 1.73 -5.14 14.59
CA LYS A 105 2.66 -6.28 14.48
C LYS A 105 4.05 -5.86 13.99
N PHE A 106 4.13 -4.85 13.12
CA PHE A 106 5.38 -4.30 12.63
C PHE A 106 6.00 -3.25 13.57
N GLY A 107 5.42 -3.02 14.75
CA GLY A 107 5.96 -2.15 15.78
C GLY A 107 5.66 -0.67 15.57
N VAL A 108 4.70 -0.33 14.69
CA VAL A 108 4.27 1.06 14.51
C VAL A 108 3.48 1.49 15.75
N LYS A 109 3.98 2.50 16.46
CA LYS A 109 3.27 3.14 17.57
C LYS A 109 2.20 4.07 17.00
N LEU A 110 0.95 3.62 17.01
CA LEU A 110 -0.18 4.40 16.50
C LEU A 110 -0.47 5.60 17.42
N ALA A 111 -0.75 6.75 16.83
CA ALA A 111 -1.13 7.98 17.53
C ALA A 111 -2.65 8.09 17.80
N GLY A 112 -3.44 7.16 17.25
CA GLY A 112 -4.89 7.07 17.41
C GLY A 112 -5.36 5.62 17.25
N VAL A 113 -6.65 5.37 17.50
CA VAL A 113 -7.29 4.05 17.39
C VAL A 113 -8.28 4.01 16.23
N LEU A 114 -8.58 2.81 15.72
CA LEU A 114 -9.75 2.58 14.87
C LEU A 114 -11.01 2.93 15.69
N ALA A 115 -11.81 3.87 15.19
CA ALA A 115 -13.11 4.22 15.77
C ALA A 115 -14.23 3.52 15.01
#